data_AF-A0A7M2CA43-F1
#
_entry.id   AF-A0A7M2CA43-F1
#
_cell.length_a   1.000
_cell.length_b   1.000
_cell.length_c   1.000
_cell.angle_alpha   90.00
_cell.angle_beta   90.00
_cell.angle_gamma   90.00
#
_symmetry.space_group_name_H-M   'P 1'
#
loop_
_entity.id
_entity.type
_entity.pdbx_description
1 polymer ?
#
loop_
_entity_poly.entity_id
_entity_poly.type
_entity_poly.pdbx_seq_one_letter_code
_entity_poly.pdbx_strand_id
1 'polypeptide(L)'
;MVLVEGVSGNYVRHPDASAFEIVPDDEVIGWRAVCACGWIGPMWTRANLSREENLPQRRTFVPFLGRALPSVTVEQRIRQEWHQHAAPAAAIAELDTAARDWKRALRRLENGVGAARRAGVSWGRIGDVLGISRQSAHERWKNST
;
A
#
# COMPACT_ATOMS: atom_id res chain seq x y z
N MET A 1 -27.97 -5.61 2.54
CA MET A 1 -27.86 -5.05 1.18
C MET A 1 -26.42 -4.63 0.97
N VAL A 2 -25.82 -5.03 -0.15
CA VAL A 2 -24.47 -4.60 -0.57
C VAL A 2 -24.61 -3.73 -1.81
N LEU A 3 -23.89 -2.60 -1.85
CA LEU A 3 -23.79 -1.76 -3.04
C LEU A 3 -22.66 -2.29 -3.92
N VAL A 4 -22.97 -2.59 -5.16
CA VAL A 4 -21.98 -3.04 -6.16
C VAL A 4 -21.99 -2.06 -7.31
N GLU A 5 -20.82 -1.60 -7.75
CA GLU A 5 -20.72 -0.70 -8.90
C GLU A 5 -21.17 -1.44 -10.17
N GLY A 6 -22.18 -0.88 -10.84
CA GLY A 6 -23.05 -1.56 -11.77
C GLY A 6 -22.39 -1.90 -13.10
N VAL A 7 -22.40 -3.18 -13.45
CA VAL A 7 -22.19 -3.67 -14.83
C VAL A 7 -23.19 -4.78 -15.19
N SER A 8 -24.03 -5.27 -14.25
CA SER A 8 -24.83 -6.48 -14.48
C SER A 8 -26.17 -6.20 -15.17
N GLY A 9 -26.86 -5.10 -14.84
CA GLY A 9 -28.22 -4.81 -15.29
C GLY A 9 -29.30 -5.68 -14.64
N ASN A 10 -28.93 -6.54 -13.68
CA ASN A 10 -29.81 -7.55 -13.09
C ASN A 10 -30.46 -7.12 -11.77
N TYR A 11 -30.08 -5.95 -11.23
CA TYR A 11 -30.49 -5.50 -9.90
C TYR A 11 -30.99 -4.06 -9.91
N VAL A 12 -31.76 -3.69 -8.88
CA VAL A 12 -32.29 -2.33 -8.70
C VAL A 12 -31.14 -1.36 -8.44
N ARG A 13 -31.14 -0.19 -9.11
CA ARG A 13 -30.12 0.84 -8.86
C ARG A 13 -30.35 1.53 -7.52
N HIS A 14 -29.26 1.94 -6.87
CA HIS A 14 -29.34 2.74 -5.65
C HIS A 14 -29.92 4.12 -5.96
N PRO A 15 -30.94 4.58 -5.19
CA PRO A 15 -31.69 5.80 -5.52
C PRO A 15 -30.80 7.05 -5.58
N ASP A 16 -29.85 7.16 -4.64
CA ASP A 16 -28.95 8.32 -4.54
C ASP A 16 -27.58 8.10 -5.17
N ALA A 17 -27.30 6.88 -5.63
CA ALA A 17 -25.99 6.48 -6.14
C ALA A 17 -26.16 5.63 -7.39
N SER A 18 -26.63 6.28 -8.47
CA SER A 18 -27.08 5.63 -9.71
C SER A 18 -26.04 4.74 -10.41
N ALA A 19 -24.75 4.87 -10.08
CA ALA A 19 -23.67 4.00 -10.52
C ALA A 19 -23.67 2.63 -9.81
N PHE A 20 -24.47 2.45 -8.76
CA PHE A 20 -24.50 1.24 -7.93
C PHE A 20 -25.82 0.49 -8.05
N GLU A 21 -25.71 -0.83 -7.99
CA GLU A 21 -26.80 -1.77 -7.90
C GLU A 21 -26.95 -2.29 -6.46
N ILE A 22 -28.19 -2.54 -6.05
CA ILE A 22 -28.60 -3.08 -4.76
C ILE A 22 -28.71 -4.61 -4.90
N VAL A 23 -27.75 -5.34 -4.32
CA VAL A 23 -27.79 -6.80 -4.28
C VAL A 23 -28.43 -7.26 -2.96
N PRO A 24 -29.48 -8.10 -3.00
CA PRO A 24 -30.04 -8.74 -1.82
C PRO A 24 -28.96 -9.54 -1.08
N ASP A 25 -29.01 -9.53 0.26
CA ASP A 25 -27.99 -10.21 1.05
C ASP A 25 -27.99 -11.72 0.82
N ASP A 26 -29.15 -12.33 0.56
CA ASP A 26 -29.30 -13.75 0.29
C ASP A 26 -28.64 -14.20 -1.02
N GLU A 27 -28.47 -13.29 -1.99
CA GLU A 27 -27.78 -13.54 -3.26
C GLU A 27 -26.24 -13.41 -3.17
N VAL A 28 -25.72 -12.93 -2.03
CA VAL A 28 -24.26 -12.85 -1.82
C VAL A 28 -23.69 -14.24 -1.56
N ILE A 29 -23.01 -14.78 -2.57
CA ILE A 29 -22.37 -16.10 -2.54
C ILE A 29 -20.96 -16.09 -1.90
N GLY A 30 -20.40 -14.92 -1.61
CA GLY A 30 -19.10 -14.81 -0.94
C GLY A 30 -18.33 -13.52 -1.25
N TRP A 31 -17.02 -13.53 -0.96
CA TRP A 31 -16.16 -12.36 -0.95
C TRP A 31 -14.77 -12.67 -1.50
N ARG A 32 -14.07 -11.65 -2.04
CA ARG A 32 -12.65 -11.74 -2.39
C ARG A 32 -12.04 -10.35 -2.41
N ALA A 33 -10.72 -10.26 -2.27
CA ALA A 33 -10.00 -9.02 -2.52
C ALA A 33 -9.78 -8.81 -4.02
N VAL A 34 -9.79 -7.54 -4.44
CA VAL A 34 -9.32 -7.09 -5.75
C VAL A 34 -8.28 -5.99 -5.54
N CYS A 35 -7.27 -5.95 -6.39
CA CYS A 35 -6.23 -4.93 -6.36
C CYS A 35 -6.29 -4.10 -7.64
N ALA A 36 -5.98 -2.81 -7.55
CA ALA A 36 -5.96 -1.91 -8.70
C ALA A 36 -4.94 -2.32 -9.79
N CYS A 37 -3.96 -3.18 -9.45
CA CYS A 37 -3.04 -3.76 -10.42
C CYS A 37 -3.66 -4.91 -11.27
N GLY A 38 -4.92 -5.24 -11.05
CA GLY A 38 -5.63 -6.33 -11.73
C GLY A 38 -5.56 -7.68 -11.02
N TRP A 39 -4.87 -7.78 -9.89
CA TRP A 39 -4.88 -9.01 -9.09
C TRP A 39 -6.25 -9.26 -8.47
N ILE A 40 -6.72 -10.50 -8.60
CA ILE A 40 -7.98 -10.98 -8.03
C ILE A 40 -7.62 -12.09 -7.05
N GLY A 41 -8.00 -11.92 -5.79
CA GLY A 41 -7.75 -12.89 -4.74
C GLY A 41 -8.64 -14.14 -4.84
N PRO A 42 -8.33 -15.18 -4.06
CA PRO A 42 -9.17 -16.37 -3.96
C PRO A 42 -10.60 -16.02 -3.51
N MET A 43 -11.57 -16.81 -3.96
CA MET A 43 -12.96 -16.69 -3.51
C MET A 43 -13.12 -17.29 -2.11
N TRP A 44 -13.70 -16.50 -1.21
CA TRP A 44 -14.26 -16.96 0.05
C TRP A 44 -15.75 -17.20 -0.14
N THR A 45 -16.17 -18.45 -0.07
CA THR A 45 -17.55 -18.86 -0.33
C THR A 45 -18.39 -18.81 0.94
N ARG A 46 -19.59 -18.25 0.84
CA ARG A 46 -20.57 -18.28 1.92
C ARG A 46 -21.20 -19.67 2.02
N ALA A 47 -21.12 -20.28 3.20
CA ALA A 47 -21.79 -21.51 3.53
C ALA A 47 -23.27 -21.26 3.87
N ASN A 48 -24.13 -22.23 3.59
CA ASN A 48 -25.56 -22.14 3.91
C ASN A 48 -25.83 -22.50 5.37
N LEU A 49 -25.02 -23.39 5.94
CA LEU A 49 -25.19 -23.88 7.32
C LEU A 49 -23.89 -23.69 8.12
N SER A 50 -24.02 -23.43 9.42
CA SER A 50 -22.89 -23.26 10.33
C SER A 50 -21.94 -24.47 10.35
N ARG A 51 -22.49 -25.68 10.30
CA ARG A 51 -21.73 -26.95 10.24
C ARG A 51 -20.87 -27.14 8.99
N GLU A 52 -21.11 -26.34 7.95
CA GLU A 52 -20.36 -26.40 6.70
C GLU A 52 -19.19 -25.40 6.67
N GLU A 53 -19.02 -24.60 7.72
CA GLU A 53 -17.89 -23.70 7.84
C GLU A 53 -16.56 -24.48 7.83
N ASN A 54 -15.65 -24.04 6.97
CA ASN A 54 -14.31 -24.58 6.83
C ASN A 54 -13.38 -23.46 6.35
N LEU A 55 -12.85 -22.69 7.30
CA LEU A 55 -11.99 -21.53 7.02
C LEU A 55 -10.72 -21.91 6.23
N PRO A 56 -10.04 -23.05 6.48
CA PRO A 56 -8.94 -23.51 5.62
C PRO A 56 -9.32 -23.67 4.14
N GLN A 57 -10.56 -24.07 3.85
CA GLN A 57 -11.10 -24.18 2.49
C GLN A 57 -11.80 -22.90 2.01
N ARG A 58 -11.63 -21.78 2.72
CA ARG A 58 -12.26 -20.48 2.43
C ARG A 58 -13.79 -20.55 2.39
N ARG A 59 -14.37 -21.40 3.22
CA ARG A 59 -15.82 -21.51 3.37
C ARG A 59 -16.20 -21.00 4.76
N THR A 60 -17.10 -20.03 4.83
CA THR A 60 -17.53 -19.44 6.12
C THR A 60 -19.03 -19.31 6.20
N PHE A 61 -19.58 -19.56 7.37
CA PHE A 61 -20.99 -19.32 7.62
C PHE A 61 -21.19 -17.91 8.16
N VAL A 62 -22.07 -17.15 7.51
CA VAL A 62 -22.50 -15.83 7.99
C VAL A 62 -23.98 -15.93 8.31
N PRO A 63 -24.39 -15.77 9.59
CA PRO A 63 -25.80 -15.78 9.94
C PRO A 63 -26.51 -14.61 9.27
N PHE A 64 -27.75 -14.83 8.82
CA PHE A 64 -28.55 -13.78 8.20
C PHE A 64 -29.03 -12.77 9.27
N LEU A 65 -28.22 -11.74 9.52
CA LEU A 65 -28.50 -10.66 10.46
C LEU A 65 -28.83 -9.34 9.72
N GLY A 66 -29.33 -9.43 8.49
CA GLY A 66 -29.67 -8.29 7.64
C GLY A 66 -28.49 -7.64 6.90
N ARG A 67 -27.31 -8.28 6.92
CA ARG A 67 -26.13 -7.94 6.08
C ARG A 67 -25.31 -9.19 5.77
N ALA A 68 -24.95 -9.40 4.50
CA ALA A 68 -24.04 -10.46 4.07
C ALA A 68 -22.57 -9.99 4.12
N LEU A 69 -22.12 -9.53 5.28
CA LEU A 69 -20.72 -9.14 5.50
C LEU A 69 -19.89 -10.34 5.97
N PRO A 70 -18.64 -10.48 5.52
CA PRO A 70 -17.77 -11.51 6.05
C PRO A 70 -17.52 -11.24 7.55
N SER A 71 -17.26 -12.30 8.32
CA SER A 71 -16.81 -12.13 9.70
C SER A 71 -15.47 -11.38 9.74
N VAL A 72 -15.14 -10.72 10.86
CA VAL A 72 -13.85 -10.06 11.04
C VAL A 72 -12.68 -11.02 10.77
N THR A 73 -12.80 -12.28 11.18
CA THR A 73 -11.78 -13.30 10.90
C THR A 73 -11.58 -13.54 9.40
N VAL A 74 -12.65 -13.60 8.62
CA VAL A 74 -12.59 -13.78 7.16
C VAL A 74 -12.03 -12.53 6.49
N GLU A 75 -12.47 -11.35 6.92
CA GLU A 75 -11.94 -10.08 6.43
C GLU A 75 -10.42 -9.98 6.64
N GLN A 76 -9.93 -10.34 7.83
CA GLN A 76 -8.49 -10.33 8.12
C GLN A 76 -7.71 -11.34 7.27
N ARG A 77 -8.29 -12.51 6.97
CA ARG A 77 -7.64 -13.50 6.08
C ARG A 77 -7.59 -13.00 4.63
N ILE A 78 -8.68 -12.45 4.12
CA ILE A 78 -8.72 -11.82 2.78
C ILE A 78 -7.68 -10.68 2.71
N ARG A 79 -7.61 -9.86 3.76
CA ARG A 79 -6.62 -8.78 3.87
C ARG A 79 -5.19 -9.32 3.91
N GLN A 80 -4.93 -10.41 4.61
CA GLN A 80 -3.61 -11.05 4.63
C GLN A 80 -3.21 -11.59 3.25
N GLU A 81 -4.13 -12.23 2.53
CA GLU A 81 -3.90 -12.68 1.15
C GLU A 81 -3.55 -11.50 0.22
N TRP A 82 -4.26 -10.37 0.37
CA TRP A 82 -3.93 -9.15 -0.35
C TRP A 82 -2.56 -8.57 0.05
N HIS A 83 -2.23 -8.53 1.34
CA HIS A 83 -0.92 -8.04 1.80
C HIS A 83 0.23 -8.88 1.25
N GLN A 84 0.08 -10.21 1.20
CA GLN A 84 1.07 -11.10 0.60
C GLN A 84 1.27 -10.79 -0.89
N HIS A 85 0.18 -10.54 -1.61
CA HIS A 85 0.26 -10.12 -3.01
C HIS A 85 0.94 -8.73 -3.16
N ALA A 86 0.60 -7.76 -2.30
CA ALA A 86 1.08 -6.39 -2.40
C ALA A 86 2.53 -6.20 -1.92
N ALA A 87 3.08 -7.14 -1.15
CA ALA A 87 4.39 -7.01 -0.51
C ALA A 87 5.55 -6.70 -1.48
N PRO A 88 5.67 -7.34 -2.67
CA PRO A 88 6.75 -7.01 -3.60
C PRO A 88 6.65 -5.57 -4.14
N ALA A 89 5.44 -5.12 -4.49
CA ALA A 89 5.23 -3.77 -4.99
C ALA A 89 5.51 -2.72 -3.91
N ALA A 90 5.09 -2.98 -2.66
CA ALA A 90 5.39 -2.13 -1.52
C ALA A 90 6.90 -2.02 -1.27
N ALA A 91 7.64 -3.14 -1.35
CA ALA A 91 9.09 -3.14 -1.19
C ALA A 91 9.81 -2.31 -2.27
N ILE A 92 9.36 -2.40 -3.53
CA ILE A 92 9.92 -1.59 -4.62
C ILE A 92 9.63 -0.09 -4.40
N ALA A 93 8.41 0.25 -3.98
CA ALA A 93 8.04 1.64 -3.70
C ALA A 93 8.84 2.23 -2.54
N GLU A 94 9.15 1.43 -1.53
CA GLU A 94 10.03 1.83 -0.42
C GLU A 94 11.46 2.09 -0.90
N LEU A 95 12.02 1.22 -1.75
CA LEU A 95 13.34 1.44 -2.33
C LEU A 95 13.42 2.71 -3.19
N ASP A 96 12.38 3.00 -4.00
CA ASP A 96 12.32 4.24 -4.76
C ASP A 96 12.26 5.48 -3.84
N THR A 97 11.47 5.39 -2.77
CA THR A 97 11.38 6.45 -1.75
C THR A 97 12.74 6.70 -1.11
N ALA A 98 13.41 5.64 -0.63
CA ALA A 98 14.74 5.72 -0.05
C ALA A 98 15.78 6.28 -1.03
N ALA A 99 15.74 5.88 -2.31
CA ALA A 99 16.62 6.41 -3.35
C ALA A 99 16.39 7.90 -3.59
N ARG A 100 15.13 8.37 -3.58
CA ARG A 100 14.79 9.79 -3.69
C ARG A 100 15.27 10.58 -2.48
N ASP A 101 15.12 10.03 -1.27
CA ASP A 101 15.62 10.65 -0.04
C ASP A 101 17.13 10.75 0.00
N TRP A 102 17.84 9.70 -0.38
CA TRP A 102 19.29 9.72 -0.48
C TRP A 102 19.76 10.81 -1.46
N LYS A 103 19.16 10.89 -2.65
CA LYS A 103 19.48 11.94 -3.64
C LYS A 103 19.19 13.35 -3.10
N ARG A 104 18.10 13.53 -2.34
CA ARG A 104 17.79 14.82 -1.68
C ARG A 104 18.84 15.18 -0.64
N ALA A 105 19.19 14.24 0.24
CA ALA A 105 20.19 14.43 1.28
C ALA A 105 21.57 14.76 0.69
N LEU A 106 21.96 14.07 -0.38
CA LEU A 106 23.21 14.31 -1.08
C LEU A 106 23.28 15.72 -1.67
N ARG A 107 22.23 16.16 -2.38
CA ARG A 107 22.17 17.54 -2.91
C ARG A 107 22.21 18.59 -1.81
N ARG A 108 21.53 18.34 -0.69
CA ARG A 108 21.56 19.25 0.48
C ARG A 108 22.98 19.36 1.05
N LEU A 109 23.69 18.23 1.13
CA LEU A 109 25.09 18.19 1.57
C LEU A 109 25.99 19.00 0.60
N GLU A 110 25.89 18.76 -0.70
CA GLU A 110 26.68 19.46 -1.73
C GLU A 110 26.43 20.97 -1.70
N ASN A 111 25.17 21.38 -1.65
CA ASN A 111 24.80 22.79 -1.53
C ASN A 111 25.33 23.41 -0.23
N GLY A 112 25.26 22.68 0.88
CA GLY A 112 25.78 23.11 2.18
C GLY A 112 27.30 23.30 2.17
N VAL A 113 28.04 22.38 1.54
CA VAL A 113 29.49 22.50 1.35
C VAL A 113 29.82 23.73 0.49
N GLY A 114 29.16 23.89 -0.65
CA GLY A 114 29.37 25.06 -1.52
C GLY A 114 29.07 26.39 -0.82
N ALA A 115 27.98 26.45 -0.04
CA ALA A 115 27.64 27.63 0.75
C ALA A 115 28.68 27.93 1.85
N ALA A 116 29.12 26.91 2.59
CA ALA A 116 30.16 27.06 3.61
C ALA A 116 31.48 27.57 3.01
N ARG A 117 31.86 27.06 1.84
CA ARG A 117 33.04 27.50 1.13
C ARG A 117 32.95 28.93 0.62
N ARG A 118 31.81 29.35 0.07
CA ARG A 118 31.56 30.77 -0.29
C ARG A 118 31.61 31.70 0.92
N ALA A 119 31.23 31.21 2.11
CA ALA A 119 31.38 31.93 3.38
C ALA A 119 32.81 31.88 3.97
N GLY A 120 33.78 31.30 3.25
CA GLY A 120 35.18 31.25 3.68
C GLY A 120 35.55 30.12 4.65
N VAL A 121 34.63 29.20 4.97
CA VAL A 121 34.90 28.08 5.88
C VAL A 121 35.96 27.15 5.27
N SER A 122 37.00 26.81 6.03
CA SER A 122 38.11 25.98 5.54
C SER A 122 37.69 24.53 5.26
N TRP A 123 38.40 23.85 4.34
CA TRP A 123 38.20 22.42 4.09
C TRP A 123 38.43 21.55 5.33
N GLY A 124 39.32 21.97 6.24
CA GLY A 124 39.52 21.30 7.52
C GLY A 124 38.24 21.31 8.36
N ARG A 125 37.67 22.51 8.56
CA ARG A 125 36.44 22.65 9.36
C ARG A 125 35.24 21.93 8.74
N ILE A 126 35.12 21.94 7.42
CA ILE A 126 34.09 21.16 6.69
C ILE A 126 34.31 19.65 6.91
N GLY A 127 35.55 19.18 6.79
CA GLY A 127 35.91 17.79 7.07
C GLY A 127 35.53 17.36 8.50
N ASP A 128 35.87 18.19 9.50
CA ASP A 128 35.55 17.93 10.90
C ASP A 128 34.05 17.75 11.13
N VAL A 129 33.22 18.64 10.56
CA VAL A 129 31.75 18.57 10.67
C VAL A 129 31.18 17.32 10.00
N LEU A 130 31.78 16.88 8.91
CA LEU A 130 31.34 15.71 8.15
C LEU A 130 31.99 14.39 8.60
N GLY A 131 32.89 14.43 9.59
CA GLY A 131 33.61 13.26 10.08
C GLY A 131 34.58 12.66 9.06
N ILE A 132 35.14 13.48 8.16
CA ILE A 132 36.10 13.04 7.14
C ILE A 132 37.38 13.89 7.17
N SER A 133 38.47 13.37 6.60
CA SER A 133 39.71 14.12 6.51
C SER A 133 39.55 15.39 5.65
N ARG A 134 40.35 16.41 5.95
CA ARG A 134 40.47 17.62 5.11
C ARG A 134 40.73 17.28 3.64
N GLN A 135 41.64 16.33 3.37
CA GLN A 135 42.01 15.95 2.01
C GLN A 135 40.84 15.28 1.29
N SER A 136 40.10 14.40 1.97
CA SER A 136 38.88 13.77 1.43
C SER A 136 37.81 14.82 1.09
N ALA A 137 37.60 15.81 1.96
CA ALA A 137 36.67 16.91 1.69
C ALA A 137 37.11 17.74 0.48
N HIS A 138 38.40 18.10 0.39
CA HIS A 138 38.93 18.85 -0.73
C HIS A 138 38.77 18.09 -2.05
N GLU A 139 39.25 16.85 -2.14
CA GLU A 139 39.20 16.08 -3.38
C GLU A 139 37.77 15.87 -3.88
N ARG A 140 36.81 15.67 -2.95
CA ARG A 140 35.42 15.42 -3.30
C ARG A 140 34.70 16.65 -3.86
N TRP A 141 35.01 17.85 -3.37
CA TRP A 141 34.24 19.07 -3.69
C TRP A 141 35.07 20.22 -4.26
N LYS A 142 36.35 20.01 -4.61
CA LYS A 142 37.21 21.05 -5.21
C LYS A 142 36.65 21.66 -6.50
N ASN A 143 35.78 20.94 -7.20
CA ASN A 143 35.13 21.38 -8.44
C ASN A 143 33.69 21.90 -8.23
N SER A 144 33.19 21.94 -6.98
CA SER A 144 31.80 22.29 -6.64
C SER A 144 31.66 23.68 -6.01
N THR A 145 32.75 24.45 -5.98
CA THR A 145 32.89 25.80 -5.41
C THR A 145 33.30 26.79 -6.46
#